data_AF-A0A0R3R0K8-F1
#
_entry.id   AF-A0A0R3R0K8-F1
#
_cell.length_a   1.000
_cell.length_b   1.000
_cell.length_c   1.000
_cell.angle_alpha   90.00
_cell.angle_beta   90.00
_cell.angle_gamma   90.00
#
_symmetry.space_group_name_H-M   'P 1'
#
loop_
_entity.id
_entity.type
_entity.pdbx_description
1 polymer ?
#
loop_
_entity_poly.entity_id
_entity_poly.type
_entity_poly.pdbx_seq_one_letter_code
_entity_poly.pdbx_strand_id
1 'polypeptide(L)'
;MFITIIFKFFVYTKLYQITNEISIKPLPEATMTTNEIISYHGYPSETHTVTTDDGYILELHRIPGGKAAVNSRNESKSVVFLQHGFIGSSAVWVTNLPNQSAGCNIYFI
;
A
#
# COMPACT_ATOMS: atom_id res chain seq x y z
N MET A 1 -50.92 16.90 2.51
CA MET A 1 -50.10 16.55 1.32
C MET A 1 -48.79 17.34 1.25
N PHE A 2 -48.79 18.67 1.43
CA PHE A 2 -47.57 19.49 1.38
C PHE A 2 -46.61 19.29 2.57
N ILE A 3 -47.12 19.24 3.81
CA ILE A 3 -46.29 19.05 5.02
C ILE A 3 -45.50 17.73 4.98
N THR A 4 -46.13 16.66 4.49
CA THR A 4 -45.49 15.34 4.33
C THR A 4 -44.40 15.32 3.26
N ILE A 5 -44.53 16.14 2.21
CA ILE A 5 -43.51 16.27 1.16
C ILE A 5 -42.29 17.01 1.71
N ILE A 6 -42.53 18.11 2.44
CA ILE A 6 -41.46 18.89 3.08
C ILE A 6 -40.71 18.04 4.11
N PHE A 7 -41.42 17.28 4.95
CA PHE A 7 -40.79 16.38 5.91
C PHE A 7 -39.95 15.29 5.23
N LYS A 8 -40.47 14.65 4.17
CA LYS A 8 -39.69 13.67 3.38
C LYS A 8 -38.45 14.29 2.74
N PHE A 9 -38.55 15.52 2.25
CA PHE A 9 -37.43 16.25 1.70
C PHE A 9 -36.35 16.52 2.75
N PHE A 10 -36.73 16.99 3.95
CA PHE A 10 -35.79 17.20 5.05
C PHE A 10 -35.16 15.90 5.57
N VAL A 11 -35.92 14.80 5.63
CA VAL A 11 -35.38 13.48 5.96
C VAL A 11 -34.40 13.03 4.87
N TYR A 12 -34.74 13.22 3.60
CA TYR A 12 -33.89 12.85 2.46
C TYR A 12 -32.58 13.64 2.43
N THR A 13 -32.62 14.97 2.59
CA THR A 13 -31.40 15.79 2.60
C THR A 13 -30.52 15.48 3.80
N LYS A 14 -31.11 15.23 4.98
CA LYS A 14 -30.37 14.84 6.18
C LYS A 14 -29.74 13.45 6.03
N LEU A 15 -30.46 12.49 5.46
CA LEU A 15 -29.91 11.17 5.12
C LEU A 15 -28.77 11.29 4.09
N TYR A 16 -28.92 12.13 3.06
CA TYR A 16 -27.89 12.36 2.05
C TYR A 16 -26.62 13.01 2.63
N GLN A 17 -26.76 13.95 3.58
CA GLN A 17 -25.64 14.52 4.31
C GLN A 17 -24.96 13.47 5.21
N ILE A 18 -25.74 12.67 5.95
CA ILE A 18 -25.22 11.57 6.77
C ILE A 18 -24.43 10.57 5.92
N THR A 19 -24.92 10.19 4.73
CA THR A 19 -24.20 9.27 3.84
C THR A 19 -22.89 9.85 3.30
N ASN A 20 -22.81 11.16 3.10
CA ASN A 20 -21.57 11.81 2.66
C ASN A 20 -20.58 11.99 3.82
N GLU A 21 -21.04 12.25 5.04
CA GLU A 21 -20.18 12.29 6.23
C GLU A 21 -19.64 10.90 6.60
N ILE A 22 -20.40 9.83 6.33
CA ILE A 22 -19.96 8.44 6.49
C ILE A 22 -19.09 7.97 5.30
N SER A 23 -18.90 8.80 4.26
CA SER A 23 -17.99 8.48 3.16
C SER A 23 -16.55 8.48 3.66
N ILE A 24 -16.10 7.31 4.12
CA ILE A 24 -14.70 7.09 4.52
C ILE A 24 -13.88 7.22 3.25
N LYS A 25 -13.17 8.33 3.10
CA LYS A 25 -12.19 8.48 2.02
C LYS A 25 -11.18 7.35 2.17
N PRO A 26 -11.03 6.45 1.17
CA PRO A 26 -10.10 5.35 1.28
C PRO A 26 -8.69 5.90 1.44
N LEU A 27 -7.85 5.17 2.20
CA LEU A 27 -6.43 5.47 2.27
C LEU A 27 -5.85 5.45 0.85
N PRO A 28 -4.92 6.36 0.51
CA PRO A 28 -4.30 6.38 -0.82
C PRO A 28 -3.74 5.03 -1.24
N GLU A 29 -3.17 4.29 -0.28
CA GLU A 29 -2.55 2.98 -0.47
C GLU A 29 -3.53 1.88 -0.93
N ALA A 30 -4.84 2.04 -0.71
CA ALA A 30 -5.85 1.05 -1.06
C ALA A 30 -5.95 0.78 -2.57
N THR A 31 -5.48 1.71 -3.40
CA THR A 31 -5.49 1.60 -4.86
C THR A 31 -4.09 1.61 -5.47
N MET A 32 -3.05 1.54 -4.63
CA MET A 32 -1.65 1.57 -5.06
C MET A 32 -1.10 0.16 -5.27
N THR A 33 -0.20 0.03 -6.24
CA THR A 33 0.69 -1.13 -6.38
C THR A 33 1.70 -1.17 -5.22
N THR A 34 2.35 -2.31 -5.01
CA THR A 34 3.40 -2.45 -3.99
C THR A 34 4.50 -1.40 -4.16
N ASN A 35 4.96 -1.15 -5.39
CA ASN A 35 5.97 -0.12 -5.68
C ASN A 35 5.52 1.29 -5.32
N GLU A 36 4.26 1.61 -5.60
CA GLU A 36 3.68 2.90 -5.25
C GLU A 36 3.55 3.06 -3.74
N ILE A 37 3.16 2.00 -3.00
CA ILE A 37 3.14 2.02 -1.53
C ILE A 37 4.55 2.29 -0.96
N ILE A 38 5.57 1.59 -1.46
CA ILE A 38 6.97 1.77 -1.04
C ILE A 38 7.43 3.21 -1.29
N SER A 39 7.18 3.72 -2.49
CA SER A 39 7.56 5.07 -2.91
C SER A 39 6.79 6.15 -2.15
N TYR A 40 5.50 5.92 -1.89
CA TYR A 40 4.62 6.79 -1.10
C TYR A 40 5.16 6.99 0.32
N HIS A 41 5.68 5.92 0.93
CA HIS A 41 6.33 5.98 2.25
C HIS A 41 7.77 6.54 2.22
N GLY A 42 8.28 6.93 1.05
CA GLY A 42 9.57 7.59 0.86
C GLY A 42 10.77 6.64 0.79
N TYR A 43 10.56 5.36 0.48
CA TYR A 43 11.64 4.40 0.25
C TYR A 43 11.94 4.26 -1.25
N PRO A 44 13.20 4.02 -1.65
CA PRO A 44 13.50 3.62 -3.01
C PRO A 44 12.84 2.27 -3.31
N SER A 45 12.28 2.11 -4.52
CA SER A 45 11.64 0.88 -4.98
C SER A 45 12.25 0.46 -6.32
N GLU A 46 12.58 -0.82 -6.43
CA GLU A 46 13.04 -1.47 -7.66
C GLU A 46 12.12 -2.65 -7.98
N THR A 47 11.91 -2.89 -9.28
CA THR A 47 11.23 -4.08 -9.79
C THR A 47 12.20 -4.90 -10.61
N HIS A 48 12.19 -6.21 -10.39
CA HIS A 48 12.98 -7.18 -11.14
C HIS A 48 12.06 -8.26 -11.69
N THR A 49 12.30 -8.69 -12.92
CA THR A 49 11.55 -9.78 -13.55
C THR A 49 12.42 -11.03 -13.60
N VAL A 50 11.90 -12.16 -13.13
CA VAL A 50 12.58 -13.45 -13.11
C VAL A 50 11.72 -14.48 -13.83
N THR A 51 12.33 -15.23 -14.75
CA THR A 51 11.67 -16.35 -15.41
C THR A 51 12.08 -17.65 -14.70
N THR A 52 11.11 -18.44 -14.27
CA THR A 52 11.35 -19.77 -13.67
C THR A 52 11.70 -20.79 -14.76
N ASP A 53 12.28 -21.92 -14.36
CA ASP A 53 12.69 -22.99 -15.29
C ASP A 53 11.51 -23.58 -16.08
N ASP A 54 10.30 -23.53 -15.52
CA ASP A 54 9.03 -23.95 -16.14
C ASP A 54 8.29 -22.80 -16.87
N GLY A 55 8.91 -21.62 -16.96
CA GLY A 55 8.47 -20.54 -17.86
C GLY A 55 7.54 -19.49 -17.25
N TYR A 56 7.31 -19.50 -15.93
CA TYR A 56 6.55 -18.44 -15.27
C TYR A 56 7.40 -17.17 -15.13
N ILE A 57 6.78 -16.02 -15.40
CA ILE A 57 7.40 -14.71 -15.27
C ILE A 57 6.96 -14.10 -13.94
N LEU A 58 7.90 -13.99 -13.00
CA LEU A 58 7.68 -13.46 -11.66
C LEU A 58 8.19 -12.02 -11.56
N GLU A 59 7.37 -11.15 -10.97
CA GLU A 59 7.76 -9.78 -10.64
C GLU A 59 8.19 -9.70 -9.17
N LEU A 60 9.47 -9.40 -8.93
CA LEU A 60 10.05 -9.22 -7.61
C LEU A 60 10.19 -7.74 -7.28
N HIS A 61 9.85 -7.41 -6.04
CA HIS A 61 9.91 -6.05 -5.51
C HIS A 61 11.08 -5.94 -4.54
N ARG A 62 11.93 -4.92 -4.71
CA ARG A 62 13.11 -4.72 -3.86
C ARG A 62 13.16 -3.30 -3.33
N ILE A 63 13.39 -3.20 -2.02
CA ILE A 63 13.80 -1.96 -1.36
C ILE A 63 15.34 -2.05 -1.24
N PRO A 64 16.13 -1.20 -1.92
CA PRO A 64 17.60 -1.27 -1.89
C PRO A 64 18.22 -0.54 -0.69
N GLY A 65 17.46 0.30 0.02
CA GLY A 65 17.92 1.02 1.20
C GLY A 65 16.83 1.79 1.93
N GLY A 66 17.19 2.40 3.06
CA GLY A 66 16.28 3.28 3.81
C GLY A 66 15.99 4.59 3.09
N LYS A 67 15.08 5.41 3.65
CA LYS A 67 14.55 6.65 3.05
C LYS A 67 15.61 7.65 2.57
N ALA A 68 16.74 7.77 3.29
CA ALA A 68 17.83 8.69 2.96
C ALA A 68 18.85 8.11 1.96
N ALA A 69 18.75 6.82 1.62
CA ALA A 69 19.76 6.08 0.87
C ALA A 69 19.56 6.13 -0.65
N VAL A 70 18.97 7.21 -1.19
CA VAL A 70 18.68 7.36 -2.63
C VAL A 70 19.96 7.25 -3.48
N ASN A 71 21.15 7.53 -2.91
CA ASN A 71 22.43 7.52 -3.62
C ASN A 71 23.55 6.68 -2.98
N SER A 72 23.27 5.94 -1.89
CA SER A 72 24.29 5.13 -1.21
C SER A 72 24.23 3.68 -1.67
N ARG A 73 24.89 3.40 -2.81
CA ARG A 73 25.24 2.04 -3.25
C ARG A 73 26.33 1.48 -2.34
N ASN A 74 26.02 1.25 -1.06
CA ASN A 74 26.91 0.49 -0.20
C ASN A 74 26.84 -0.98 -0.63
N GLU A 75 27.95 -1.49 -1.15
CA GLU A 75 28.08 -2.80 -1.79
C GLU A 75 28.00 -3.99 -0.81
N SER A 76 27.78 -3.75 0.49
CA SER A 76 27.75 -4.78 1.53
C SER A 76 26.52 -4.64 2.45
N LYS A 77 25.31 -4.70 1.87
CA LYS A 77 24.08 -4.86 2.67
C LYS A 77 23.66 -6.31 2.65
N SER A 78 23.41 -6.88 3.83
CA SER A 78 22.77 -8.19 3.96
C SER A 78 21.43 -8.19 3.23
N VAL A 79 21.20 -9.24 2.46
CA VAL A 79 19.95 -9.41 1.70
C VAL A 79 18.98 -10.24 2.52
N VAL A 80 17.75 -9.76 2.64
CA VAL A 80 16.64 -10.49 3.26
C VAL A 80 15.57 -10.73 2.20
N PHE A 81 15.11 -11.97 2.09
CA PHE A 81 14.03 -12.35 1.20
C PHE A 81 12.76 -12.62 2.01
N LEU A 82 11.65 -11.96 1.63
CA LEU A 82 10.37 -12.05 2.32
C LEU A 82 9.32 -12.69 1.40
N GLN A 83 8.95 -13.93 1.70
CA GLN A 83 7.97 -14.70 0.92
C GLN A 83 6.57 -14.61 1.57
N HIS A 84 5.57 -14.16 0.81
CA HIS A 84 4.18 -14.13 1.29
C HIS A 84 3.58 -15.55 1.43
N GLY A 85 2.52 -15.65 2.24
CA GLY A 85 1.75 -16.89 2.42
C GLY A 85 0.69 -17.14 1.33
N PHE A 86 -0.24 -18.05 1.62
CA PHE A 86 -1.36 -18.38 0.72
C PHE A 86 -2.28 -17.17 0.48
N ILE A 87 -2.68 -16.96 -0.78
CA ILE A 87 -3.51 -15.81 -1.22
C ILE A 87 -2.91 -14.47 -0.74
N GLY A 88 -1.61 -14.29 -1.00
CA GLY A 88 -0.87 -13.07 -0.68
C GLY A 88 -0.11 -12.52 -1.89
N SER A 89 0.52 -11.38 -1.70
CA SER A 89 1.46 -10.76 -2.63
C SER A 89 2.59 -10.07 -1.87
N SER A 90 3.54 -9.46 -2.56
CA SER A 90 4.61 -8.66 -1.94
C SER A 90 4.09 -7.53 -1.04
N ALA A 91 2.85 -7.05 -1.26
CA ALA A 91 2.24 -5.95 -0.53
C ALA A 91 2.13 -6.22 0.98
N VAL A 92 1.98 -7.47 1.41
CA VAL A 92 1.79 -7.83 2.83
C VAL A 92 2.91 -7.35 3.75
N TRP A 93 4.09 -7.09 3.18
CA TRP A 93 5.28 -6.64 3.92
C TRP A 93 5.39 -5.11 4.03
N VAL A 94 4.51 -4.36 3.35
CA VAL A 94 4.59 -2.89 3.23
C VAL A 94 3.26 -2.16 3.44
N THR A 95 2.14 -2.87 3.63
CA THR A 95 0.79 -2.28 3.76
C THR A 95 0.50 -1.57 5.08
N ASN A 96 1.36 -1.72 6.10
CA ASN A 96 1.25 -0.97 7.35
C ASN A 96 2.20 0.25 7.34
N LEU A 97 2.15 1.05 8.40
CA LEU A 97 3.12 2.12 8.61
C LEU A 97 4.57 1.58 8.55
N PRO A 98 5.55 2.39 8.09
CA PRO A 98 6.93 1.91 7.90
C PRO A 98 7.59 1.26 9.11
N ASN A 99 7.27 1.70 10.33
CA ASN A 99 7.79 1.13 11.58
C ASN A 99 7.09 -0.19 11.99
N GLN A 100 5.98 -0.54 11.34
CA GLN A 100 5.19 -1.76 11.55
C GLN A 100 5.30 -2.74 10.37
N SER A 101 5.96 -2.33 9.29
CA SER A 101 6.13 -3.10 8.06
C SER A 101 7.53 -3.70 8.00
N ALA A 102 7.62 -5.03 7.91
CA ALA A 102 8.90 -5.74 7.88
C ALA A 102 9.78 -5.27 6.71
N GLY A 103 9.21 -5.07 5.51
CA GLY A 103 9.97 -4.60 4.35
C GLY A 103 10.68 -3.26 4.57
N CYS A 104 10.14 -2.41 5.44
CA CYS A 104 10.64 -1.07 5.71
C CYS A 104 11.58 -0.99 6.92
N ASN A 105 11.57 -1.99 7.81
CA ASN A 105 12.22 -1.96 9.13
C ASN A 105 13.41 -2.93 9.27
N ILE A 106 13.56 -3.92 8.39
CA ILE A 106 14.64 -4.93 8.46
C ILE A 106 16.07 -4.38 8.25
N TYR A 107 16.25 -3.08 8.04
CA TYR A 107 17.57 -2.43 8.03
C TYR A 107 18.15 -2.16 9.42
N PHE A 108 17.45 -2.54 10.50
CA PHE A 108 17.83 -2.25 11.89
C PHE A 108 18.19 -3.48 12.72
N ILE A 109 18.60 -4.59 12.10
CA ILE A 109 19.17 -5.75 12.79
C ILE A 109 20.65 -5.88 12.46
#